data_AF-A0A2P4EQ51-F1
#
_entry.id   AF-A0A2P4EQ51-F1
#
_cell.length_a   1.000
_cell.length_b   1.000
_cell.length_c   1.000
_cell.angle_alpha   90.00
_cell.angle_beta   90.00
_cell.angle_gamma   90.00
#
_symmetry.space_group_name_H-M   'P 1'
#
loop_
_entity.id
_entity.type
_entity.pdbx_description
1 polymer ?
#
loop_
_entity_poly.entity_id
_entity_poly.type
_entity_poly.pdbx_seq_one_letter_code
_entity_poly.pdbx_strand_id
1 'polypeptide(L)'
;MKTLAELSFEYMWLLMFEGEEIIDLDYSVKIQESLPDYFAAMTEDEKRALSEVAKEAQSRLLAEPDEHGCTPRALITDEQKAFMEALSSGELFEQWA
;
A
#
# COMPACT_ATOMS: atom_id res chain seq x y z
N MET A 1 11.31 -12.51 1.26
CA MET A 1 9.88 -12.17 1.24
C MET A 1 9.52 -11.02 0.30
N LYS A 2 10.48 -10.36 -0.40
CA LYS A 2 10.22 -9.18 -1.25
C LYS A 2 9.04 -9.35 -2.23
N THR A 3 9.07 -10.37 -3.08
CA THR A 3 8.03 -10.57 -4.11
C THR A 3 6.62 -10.79 -3.54
N LEU A 4 6.49 -11.49 -2.41
CA LEU A 4 5.17 -11.65 -1.77
C LEU A 4 4.70 -10.34 -1.13
N ALA A 5 5.61 -9.57 -0.53
CA ALA A 5 5.28 -8.25 0.00
C ALA A 5 4.89 -7.26 -1.10
N GLU A 6 5.55 -7.30 -2.26
CA GLU A 6 5.18 -6.53 -3.46
C GLU A 6 3.77 -6.89 -3.93
N LEU A 7 3.47 -8.18 -4.09
CA LEU A 7 2.14 -8.64 -4.48
C LEU A 7 1.07 -8.22 -3.47
N SER A 8 1.33 -8.36 -2.17
CA SER A 8 0.41 -7.95 -1.11
C SER A 8 0.19 -6.44 -1.12
N PHE A 9 1.23 -5.65 -1.36
CA PHE A 9 1.11 -4.19 -1.48
C PHE A 9 0.24 -3.81 -2.68
N GLU A 10 0.49 -4.38 -3.86
CA GLU A 10 -0.32 -4.12 -5.06
C GLU A 10 -1.77 -4.54 -4.86
N TYR A 11 -2.01 -5.65 -4.16
CA TYR A 11 -3.35 -6.11 -3.83
C TYR A 11 -4.10 -5.16 -2.90
N MET A 12 -3.45 -4.69 -1.82
CA MET A 12 -4.05 -3.69 -0.94
C MET A 12 -4.31 -2.38 -1.67
N TRP A 13 -3.38 -1.96 -2.54
CA TRP A 13 -3.55 -0.78 -3.37
C TRP A 13 -4.79 -0.87 -4.27
N LEU A 14 -4.96 -2.02 -4.95
CA LEU A 14 -6.14 -2.34 -5.74
C LEU A 14 -7.43 -2.24 -4.90
N LEU A 15 -7.44 -2.85 -3.72
CA LEU A 15 -8.64 -2.88 -2.88
C LEU A 15 -9.03 -1.50 -2.34
N MET A 16 -8.05 -0.66 -2.00
CA MET A 16 -8.29 0.60 -1.29
C MET A 16 -8.47 1.81 -2.23
N PHE A 17 -7.84 1.80 -3.40
CA PHE A 17 -7.70 3.02 -4.19
C PHE A 17 -8.15 2.92 -5.65
N GLU A 18 -8.37 1.72 -6.18
CA GLU A 18 -8.91 1.57 -7.53
C GLU A 18 -10.44 1.69 -7.52
N GLY A 19 -11.00 2.28 -8.59
CA GLY A 19 -12.44 2.54 -8.70
C GLY A 19 -13.23 1.39 -9.34
N GLU A 20 -14.56 1.60 -9.44
CA GLU A 20 -15.52 0.64 -10.01
C GLU A 20 -15.19 0.14 -11.44
N GLU A 21 -14.38 0.89 -12.20
CA GLU A 21 -13.92 0.47 -13.53
C GLU A 21 -12.95 -0.72 -13.48
N ILE A 22 -12.30 -0.95 -12.33
CA ILE A 22 -11.26 -1.97 -12.13
C ILE A 22 -11.76 -3.07 -11.18
N ILE A 23 -12.46 -2.70 -10.11
CA ILE A 23 -12.96 -3.63 -9.10
C ILE A 23 -14.34 -3.18 -8.59
N ASP A 24 -15.25 -4.13 -8.44
CA ASP A 24 -16.55 -3.87 -7.82
C ASP A 24 -16.36 -3.35 -6.38
N LEU A 25 -17.00 -2.22 -6.06
CA LEU A 25 -16.78 -1.52 -4.79
C LEU A 25 -17.33 -2.30 -3.59
N ASP A 26 -18.49 -2.94 -3.72
CA ASP A 26 -19.07 -3.76 -2.65
C ASP A 26 -18.17 -4.96 -2.36
N TYR A 27 -17.61 -5.56 -3.40
CA TYR A 27 -16.63 -6.63 -3.27
C TYR A 27 -15.33 -6.14 -2.61
N SER A 28 -14.77 -5.00 -3.02
CA SER A 28 -13.52 -4.49 -2.43
C SER A 28 -13.69 -4.18 -0.95
N VAL A 29 -14.78 -3.52 -0.56
CA VAL A 29 -15.12 -3.23 0.85
C VAL A 29 -15.24 -4.52 1.64
N LYS A 30 -15.96 -5.53 1.13
CA LYS A 30 -16.11 -6.82 1.81
C LYS A 30 -14.76 -7.51 2.07
N ILE A 31 -13.83 -7.42 1.13
CA ILE A 31 -12.49 -8.01 1.32
C ILE A 31 -11.68 -7.20 2.34
N GLN A 32 -11.78 -5.87 2.33
CA GLN A 32 -11.08 -5.00 3.28
C GLN A 32 -11.42 -5.36 4.74
N GLU A 33 -12.63 -5.84 5.03
CA GLU A 33 -13.03 -6.31 6.38
C GLU A 33 -12.12 -7.42 6.93
N SER A 34 -11.42 -8.16 6.07
CA SER A 34 -10.52 -9.26 6.47
C SER A 34 -9.04 -8.89 6.56
N LEU A 35 -8.62 -7.75 5.99
CA LEU A 35 -7.24 -7.24 6.09
C LEU A 35 -6.72 -7.14 7.55
N PRO A 36 -7.55 -6.70 8.51
CA PRO A 36 -7.24 -6.74 9.94
C PRO A 36 -6.64 -8.04 10.46
N ASP A 37 -7.31 -9.16 10.15
CA ASP A 37 -6.94 -10.48 10.65
C ASP A 37 -5.60 -10.92 10.05
N TYR A 38 -5.34 -10.55 8.80
CA TYR A 38 -4.05 -10.80 8.16
C TYR A 38 -2.94 -9.98 8.81
N PHE A 39 -3.14 -8.68 9.09
CA PHE A 39 -2.13 -7.85 9.76
C PHE A 39 -1.79 -8.36 11.16
N ALA A 40 -2.81 -8.78 11.92
CA ALA A 40 -2.62 -9.36 13.25
C ALA A 40 -1.85 -10.70 13.20
N ALA A 41 -2.05 -11.49 12.14
CA ALA A 41 -1.38 -12.78 11.96
C ALA A 41 0.04 -12.69 11.38
N MET A 42 0.44 -11.54 10.81
CA MET A 42 1.77 -11.38 10.21
C MET A 42 2.89 -11.50 11.24
N THR A 43 3.94 -12.20 10.84
CA THR A 43 5.21 -12.21 11.57
C THR A 43 5.93 -10.86 11.42
N GLU A 44 6.86 -10.58 12.33
CA GLU A 44 7.66 -9.34 12.28
C GLU A 44 8.51 -9.22 11.00
N ASP A 45 8.94 -10.34 10.43
CA ASP A 45 9.67 -10.34 9.15
C ASP A 45 8.77 -10.02 7.96
N GLU A 46 7.49 -10.45 7.99
CA GLU A 46 6.50 -10.11 6.97
C GLU A 46 6.10 -8.63 7.06
N LYS A 47 5.85 -8.12 8.28
CA LYS A 47 5.62 -6.69 8.52
C LYS A 47 6.77 -5.84 7.99
N ARG A 48 8.02 -6.19 8.32
CA ARG A 48 9.21 -5.49 7.83
C ARG A 48 9.30 -5.50 6.31
N ALA A 49 9.10 -6.66 5.67
CA ALA A 49 9.15 -6.77 4.22
C ALA A 49 8.09 -5.89 3.54
N LEU A 50 6.89 -5.82 4.11
CA LEU A 50 5.80 -5.00 3.58
C LEU A 50 6.06 -3.50 3.79
N SER A 51 6.59 -3.08 4.94
CA SER A 51 7.01 -1.69 5.18
C SER A 51 8.13 -1.25 4.23
N GLU A 52 9.10 -2.13 3.94
CA GLU A 52 10.16 -1.84 2.96
C GLU A 52 9.59 -1.61 1.56
N VAL A 53 8.65 -2.44 1.12
CA VAL A 53 7.95 -2.25 -0.16
C VAL A 53 7.17 -0.94 -0.19
N ALA A 54 6.44 -0.62 0.88
CA ALA A 54 5.70 0.64 0.98
C ALA A 54 6.64 1.86 0.87
N LYS A 55 7.82 1.79 1.50
CA LYS A 55 8.85 2.83 1.42
C LYS A 55 9.44 2.97 0.01
N GLU A 56 9.72 1.86 -0.66
CA GLU A 56 10.16 1.86 -2.06
C GLU A 56 9.08 2.46 -2.99
N ALA A 57 7.81 2.07 -2.80
CA ALA A 57 6.68 2.59 -3.56
C ALA A 57 6.48 4.10 -3.35
N GLN A 58 6.52 4.56 -2.09
CA GLN A 58 6.46 5.97 -1.75
C GLN A 58 7.59 6.77 -2.41
N SER A 59 8.83 6.26 -2.34
CA SER A 59 9.99 6.93 -2.95
C SER A 59 9.84 7.05 -4.46
N ARG A 60 9.26 6.04 -5.12
CA ARG A 60 9.00 6.04 -6.57
C ARG A 60 7.87 6.99 -6.95
N LEU A 61 6.80 7.05 -6.16
CA LEU A 61 5.61 7.87 -6.45
C LEU A 61 5.81 9.36 -6.11
N LEU A 62 6.67 9.67 -5.14
CA LEU A 62 7.04 11.03 -4.75
C LEU A 62 8.31 11.55 -5.43
N ALA A 63 8.93 10.77 -6.31
CA ALA A 63 10.13 11.18 -7.02
C ALA A 63 9.85 12.45 -7.85
N GLU A 64 10.76 13.42 -7.77
CA GLU A 64 10.73 14.60 -8.63
C GLU A 64 10.79 14.17 -10.12
N PRO A 65 10.17 14.95 -11.03
CA PRO A 65 10.30 14.70 -12.46
C PRO A 65 11.77 14.64 -12.85
N ASP A 66 12.10 13.67 -13.71
CA ASP A 66 13.45 13.54 -14.25
C ASP A 66 13.86 14.73 -15.15
N GLU A 67 15.10 14.72 -15.63
CA GLU A 67 15.66 15.76 -16.52
C GLU A 67 14.85 15.97 -17.82
N HIS A 68 13.93 15.07 -18.16
CA HIS A 68 13.03 15.14 -19.31
C HIS A 68 11.62 15.67 -18.94
N GLY A 69 11.38 16.03 -17.69
CA GLY A 69 10.08 16.46 -17.19
C GLY A 69 9.06 15.33 -17.10
N CYS A 70 9.51 14.06 -17.19
CA CYS A 70 8.66 12.91 -16.94
C CYS A 70 8.54 12.75 -15.42
N THR A 71 7.47 13.31 -14.86
CA THR A 71 6.94 12.82 -13.59
C THR A 71 6.41 11.41 -13.83
N PRO A 72 6.64 10.45 -12.91
CA PRO A 72 5.70 9.34 -12.74
C PRO A 72 4.35 10.00 -12.46
N ARG A 73 3.52 10.12 -13.49
CA ARG A 73 2.23 10.83 -13.41
C ARG A 73 1.29 10.06 -12.48
N ALA A 74 1.34 10.38 -11.20
CA ALA A 74 0.21 10.28 -10.31
C ALA A 74 0.43 11.34 -9.22
N LEU A 75 -0.39 12.40 -9.24
CA LEU A 75 -0.63 13.14 -8.00
C LEU A 75 -1.34 12.13 -7.09
N ILE A 76 -0.57 11.39 -6.29
CA ILE A 76 -1.16 10.55 -5.27
C ILE A 76 -2.01 11.45 -4.37
N THR A 77 -3.19 10.98 -3.99
CA THR A 77 -4.04 11.74 -3.08
C THR A 77 -3.37 11.83 -1.71
N ASP A 78 -3.79 12.80 -0.90
CA ASP A 78 -3.30 12.91 0.48
C ASP A 78 -3.61 11.62 1.28
N GLU A 79 -4.72 10.95 0.96
CA GLU A 79 -5.12 9.68 1.54
C GLU A 79 -4.15 8.54 1.17
N GLN A 80 -3.81 8.40 -0.12
CA GLN A 80 -2.84 7.41 -0.59
C GLN A 80 -1.46 7.63 0.04
N LYS A 81 -1.06 8.90 0.21
CA LYS A 81 0.18 9.26 0.89
C LYS A 81 0.15 8.86 2.36
N ALA A 82 -0.92 9.19 3.09
CA ALA A 82 -1.09 8.84 4.49
C ALA A 82 -1.06 7.31 4.71
N PHE A 83 -1.70 6.54 3.83
CA PHE A 83 -1.65 5.08 3.88
C PHE A 83 -0.22 4.54 3.72
N MET A 84 0.52 5.02 2.73
CA MET A 84 1.91 4.59 2.53
C MET A 84 2.81 4.99 3.70
N GLU A 85 2.60 6.18 4.29
CA GLU A 85 3.33 6.62 5.48
C GLU A 85 3.06 5.68 6.66
N ALA A 86 1.79 5.39 6.97
CA ALA A 86 1.41 4.48 8.05
C ALA A 86 1.94 3.05 7.85
N LEU A 87 1.92 2.55 6.60
CA LEU A 87 2.42 1.21 6.28
C LEU A 87 3.95 1.15 6.34
N SER A 88 4.64 2.19 5.88
CA SER A 88 6.11 2.26 5.88
C SER A 88 6.70 2.50 7.28
N SER A 89 5.99 3.23 8.15
CA SER A 89 6.38 3.44 9.55
C SER A 89 6.11 2.22 10.43
N GLY A 90 5.22 1.32 9.98
CA GLY A 90 4.73 0.19 10.76
C GLY A 90 3.59 0.55 11.71
N GLU A 91 3.19 1.83 11.79
CA GLU A 91 2.06 2.29 12.60
C GLU A 91 0.77 1.55 12.24
N LEU A 92 0.59 1.23 10.96
CA LEU A 92 -0.56 0.47 10.49
C LEU A 92 -0.68 -0.89 11.21
N PHE A 93 0.44 -1.53 11.56
CA PHE A 93 0.41 -2.83 12.25
C PHE A 93 0.15 -2.68 13.75
N GLU A 94 0.54 -1.57 14.37
CA GLU A 94 0.33 -1.31 15.80
C GLU A 94 -1.14 -1.09 16.14
N GLN A 95 -1.93 -0.56 15.20
CA GLN A 95 -3.37 -0.37 15.37
C GLN A 95 -4.14 -1.70 15.48
N TRP A 96 -3.54 -2.81 15.04
CA TRP A 96 -4.18 -4.12 14.93
C TRP A 96 -3.35 -5.26 15.58
N ALA A 97 -2.34 -4.90 16.38
CA ALA A 97 -1.53 -5.81 17.18
C ALA A 97 -2.19 -6.11 18.54
#